data_AF-A0AAU4BSE5-F1
#
_entry.id   AF-A0AAU4BSE5-F1
#
_cell.length_a   1.000
_cell.length_b   1.000
_cell.length_c   1.000
_cell.angle_alpha   90.00
_cell.angle_beta   90.00
_cell.angle_gamma   90.00
#
_symmetry.space_group_name_H-M   'P 1'
#
loop_
_entity.id
_entity.type
_entity.pdbx_description
1 polymer ?
#
loop_
_entity_poly.entity_id
_entity_poly.type
_entity_poly.pdbx_seq_one_letter_code
_entity_poly.pdbx_strand_id
1 'polypeptide(L)'
;MGALAESARAAFGEVRERHPGESFYFFALFTDAFAAYILPTSGSEEGLRRVAEKYVAEFGRTVEEQADGLRWSPVDSPYHMFGEDHFGPVLELLGRRGDPWQRDDDGLDAEIDARFEACFQALAMLDEEGFFGRGAERERVLVNVLQGDQSDRSILENARRLNPPGAVARLERDLDIPPSAGEFVTLGSRGAYQINALEYAPGPGLLVACGSGGDLFAWDLHGGSELLAADHPENYWGCALSADGRTLLLNDHKRVMRVDLPSGARHDLRIRDAWAIAISPDGAVVAVAEGDSVRACEVSGGRELWRVERPASALRFSGDGTLLALVGDARAKGVFVLDASDGALRQELQRAPTPVRTAPGLVWGPDDLLFAAVDQETGHIRLWRPHDGFASGPSFDPVSGEVADLAFSPDGVLLASAHVGGAVNVWDVASARHLERLRGAPESMDAVVFVGDRRVAAAGRDVDSGPPVHIWTVAFNDGEAR
;
A
#
# COMPACT_ATOMS: atom_id res chain seq x y z
N MET A 1 13.80 -3.63 13.56
CA MET A 1 13.31 -4.88 12.89
C MET A 1 14.39 -5.96 12.74
N GLY A 2 15.64 -5.62 12.36
CA GLY A 2 16.73 -6.61 12.28
C GLY A 2 17.02 -7.31 13.61
N ALA A 3 17.18 -6.56 14.70
CA ALA A 3 17.49 -7.09 16.03
C ALA A 3 16.44 -8.09 16.56
N LEU A 4 15.14 -7.81 16.39
CA LEU A 4 14.06 -8.70 16.86
C LEU A 4 14.07 -10.05 16.14
N ALA A 5 14.26 -10.03 14.81
CA ALA A 5 14.37 -11.24 14.02
C ALA A 5 15.69 -12.00 14.28
N GLU A 6 16.76 -11.29 14.65
CA GLU A 6 18.05 -11.87 15.04
C GLU A 6 17.98 -12.51 16.42
N SER A 7 17.38 -11.86 17.43
CA SER A 7 17.16 -12.43 18.77
C SER A 7 16.32 -13.71 18.72
N ALA A 8 15.21 -13.70 17.95
CA ALA A 8 14.39 -14.89 17.76
C ALA A 8 15.16 -16.03 17.06
N ARG A 9 16.02 -15.71 16.08
CA ARG A 9 16.89 -16.70 15.42
C ARG A 9 18.01 -17.21 16.33
N ALA A 10 18.57 -16.37 17.18
CA ALA A 10 19.65 -16.72 18.09
C ALA A 10 19.16 -17.67 19.19
N ALA A 11 18.03 -17.34 19.83
CA ALA A 11 17.37 -18.22 20.81
C ALA A 11 17.02 -19.59 20.17
N PHE A 12 16.55 -19.59 18.92
CA PHE A 12 16.30 -20.81 18.16
C PHE A 12 17.56 -21.65 17.90
N GLY A 13 18.69 -21.00 17.61
CA GLY A 13 19.98 -21.66 17.45
C GLY A 13 20.40 -22.44 18.70
N GLU A 14 20.31 -21.81 19.87
CA GLU A 14 20.72 -22.44 21.14
C GLU A 14 19.89 -23.67 21.52
N VAL A 15 18.57 -23.64 21.28
CA VAL A 15 17.68 -24.77 21.58
C VAL A 15 17.99 -25.97 20.69
N ARG A 16 18.26 -25.74 19.40
CA ARG A 16 18.66 -26.81 18.46
C ARG A 16 19.98 -27.47 18.86
N GLU A 17 20.92 -26.70 19.39
CA GLU A 17 22.18 -27.22 19.90
C GLU A 17 21.98 -28.11 21.12
N ARG A 18 21.01 -27.79 21.99
CA ARG A 18 20.73 -28.56 23.21
C ARG A 18 20.00 -29.87 22.94
N HIS A 19 19.18 -29.98 21.89
CA HIS A 19 18.52 -31.25 21.54
C HIS A 19 18.61 -31.60 20.04
N PRO A 20 19.80 -32.04 19.58
CA PRO A 20 20.10 -32.20 18.15
C PRO A 20 19.33 -33.34 17.44
N GLY A 21 18.61 -34.19 18.18
CA GLY A 21 17.79 -35.28 17.65
C GLY A 21 16.30 -34.94 17.54
N GLU A 22 15.90 -33.73 17.95
CA GLU A 22 14.52 -33.28 17.92
C GLU A 22 14.29 -32.27 16.80
N SER A 23 13.23 -32.47 16.03
CA SER A 23 12.72 -31.47 15.09
C SER A 23 12.03 -30.37 15.88
N PHE A 24 12.77 -29.32 16.20
CA PHE A 24 12.23 -28.12 16.83
C PHE A 24 11.69 -27.15 15.80
N TYR A 25 10.48 -26.67 16.01
CA TYR A 25 10.01 -25.50 15.29
C TYR A 25 8.99 -24.73 16.12
N PHE A 26 9.05 -23.39 16.08
CA PHE A 26 8.23 -22.55 16.95
C PHE A 26 7.45 -21.34 16.31
N PHE A 27 6.10 -21.37 16.37
CA PHE A 27 5.09 -20.37 16.88
C PHE A 27 4.87 -19.07 16.12
N ALA A 28 3.58 -18.77 15.93
CA ALA A 28 3.15 -17.42 15.65
C ALA A 28 3.04 -16.64 16.96
N LEU A 29 3.63 -15.45 16.99
CA LEU A 29 3.55 -14.51 18.09
C LEU A 29 2.77 -13.30 17.56
N PHE A 30 1.62 -13.04 18.16
CA PHE A 30 0.94 -11.77 17.98
C PHE A 30 1.69 -10.74 18.80
N THR A 31 2.09 -9.65 18.14
CA THR A 31 2.80 -8.55 18.78
C THR A 31 2.38 -7.22 18.15
N ASP A 32 2.31 -6.17 18.96
CA ASP A 32 2.25 -4.80 18.44
C ASP A 32 3.66 -4.27 18.13
N ALA A 33 3.75 -3.03 17.64
CA ALA A 33 5.02 -2.39 17.30
C ALA A 33 5.98 -2.22 18.50
N PHE A 34 5.50 -2.43 19.73
CA PHE A 34 6.24 -2.27 20.97
C PHE A 34 6.42 -3.57 21.75
N ALA A 35 5.99 -4.72 21.19
CA ALA A 35 5.91 -5.99 21.91
C ALA A 35 5.22 -5.88 23.28
N ALA A 36 4.20 -5.01 23.37
CA ALA A 36 3.43 -4.80 24.59
C ALA A 36 2.47 -5.96 24.87
N TYR A 37 2.17 -6.77 23.86
CA TYR A 37 1.26 -7.90 23.96
C TYR A 37 1.86 -9.06 23.17
N ILE A 38 2.32 -10.12 23.85
CA ILE A 38 2.92 -11.29 23.21
C ILE A 38 1.99 -12.48 23.46
N LEU A 39 1.31 -12.95 22.41
CA LEU A 39 0.46 -14.13 22.49
C LEU A 39 0.97 -15.22 21.55
N PRO A 40 1.35 -16.39 22.06
CA PRO A 40 1.67 -17.54 21.21
C PRO A 40 0.41 -18.18 20.65
N THR A 41 0.43 -18.68 19.43
CA THR A 41 -0.67 -19.53 18.92
C THR A 41 -0.61 -20.96 19.47
N SER A 42 -1.71 -21.71 19.33
CA SER A 42 -1.78 -23.14 19.61
C SER A 42 -0.79 -24.02 18.83
N GLY A 43 -0.24 -23.52 17.71
CA GLY A 43 0.97 -24.02 17.05
C GLY A 43 0.85 -25.40 16.37
N SER A 44 -0.26 -26.13 16.54
CA SER A 44 -0.52 -27.45 15.94
C SER A 44 -2.02 -27.73 15.87
N GLU A 45 -2.44 -28.65 15.00
CA GLU A 45 -3.86 -29.10 14.94
C GLU A 45 -4.33 -29.71 16.27
N GLU A 46 -3.48 -30.51 16.90
CA GLU A 46 -3.77 -31.15 18.19
C GLU A 46 -3.88 -30.10 19.31
N GLY A 47 -2.97 -29.13 19.34
CA GLY A 47 -3.02 -27.99 20.26
C GLY A 47 -4.27 -27.14 20.04
N LEU A 48 -4.60 -26.81 18.78
CA LEU A 48 -5.79 -26.05 18.40
C LEU A 48 -7.06 -26.79 18.82
N ARG A 49 -7.11 -28.11 18.61
CA ARG A 49 -8.22 -28.98 19.02
C ARG A 49 -8.38 -28.98 20.54
N ARG A 50 -7.28 -29.03 21.31
CA ARG A 50 -7.31 -28.92 22.77
C ARG A 50 -7.82 -27.55 23.24
N VAL A 51 -7.46 -26.47 22.55
CA VAL A 51 -8.03 -25.13 22.79
C VAL A 51 -9.52 -25.12 22.50
N ALA A 52 -9.90 -25.59 21.32
CA ALA A 52 -11.29 -25.69 20.88
C ALA A 52 -12.16 -26.53 21.83
N GLU A 53 -11.68 -27.67 22.32
CA GLU A 53 -12.39 -28.54 23.28
C GLU A 53 -12.81 -27.79 24.55
N LYS A 54 -11.97 -26.89 25.06
CA LYS A 54 -12.31 -26.05 26.22
C LYS A 54 -13.32 -24.96 25.87
N TYR A 55 -13.19 -24.33 24.70
CA TYR A 55 -14.18 -23.37 24.19
C TYR A 55 -15.54 -24.04 23.91
N VAL A 56 -15.57 -25.30 23.50
CA VAL A 56 -16.82 -26.08 23.38
C VAL A 56 -17.50 -26.24 24.73
N ALA A 57 -16.73 -26.56 25.78
CA ALA A 57 -17.26 -26.69 27.13
C ALA A 57 -17.88 -25.38 27.66
N GLU A 58 -17.42 -24.23 27.16
CA GLU A 58 -17.88 -22.90 27.58
C GLU A 58 -18.98 -22.30 26.68
N PHE A 59 -18.93 -22.55 25.36
CA PHE A 59 -19.75 -21.87 24.35
C PHE A 59 -20.66 -22.80 23.50
N GLY A 60 -20.59 -24.12 23.68
CA GLY A 60 -21.59 -25.09 23.18
C GLY A 60 -21.61 -25.40 21.67
N ARG A 61 -20.54 -25.08 20.92
CA ARG A 61 -20.35 -25.46 19.50
C ARG A 61 -19.65 -26.82 19.36
N THR A 62 -19.46 -27.33 18.15
CA THR A 62 -18.58 -28.50 17.93
C THR A 62 -17.10 -28.14 18.06
N VAL A 63 -16.25 -29.14 18.30
CA VAL A 63 -14.79 -28.92 18.43
C VAL A 63 -14.23 -28.44 17.09
N GLU A 64 -14.73 -28.98 15.99
CA GLU A 64 -14.33 -28.64 14.64
C GLU A 64 -14.69 -27.18 14.29
N GLU A 65 -15.92 -26.75 14.57
CA GLU A 65 -16.34 -25.35 14.33
C GLU A 65 -15.56 -24.34 15.18
N GLN A 66 -15.23 -24.71 16.43
CA GLN A 66 -14.39 -23.86 17.29
C GLN A 66 -12.94 -23.84 16.81
N ALA A 67 -12.38 -25.00 16.45
CA ALA A 67 -11.03 -25.07 15.91
C ALA A 67 -10.90 -24.22 14.66
N ASP A 68 -11.86 -24.31 13.73
CA ASP A 68 -11.84 -23.51 12.50
C ASP A 68 -12.01 -22.01 12.76
N GLY A 69 -12.85 -21.61 13.73
CA GLY A 69 -13.03 -20.20 14.08
C GLY A 69 -11.88 -19.60 14.89
N LEU A 70 -11.14 -20.43 15.64
CA LEU A 70 -9.96 -20.02 16.41
C LEU A 70 -8.70 -20.02 15.56
N ARG A 71 -8.62 -20.87 14.53
CA ARG A 71 -7.44 -21.05 13.68
C ARG A 71 -6.88 -19.69 13.21
N TRP A 72 -5.61 -19.43 13.51
CA TRP A 72 -4.89 -18.19 13.17
C TRP A 72 -5.40 -16.92 13.86
N SER A 73 -6.28 -17.04 14.84
CA SER A 73 -6.80 -15.93 15.63
C SER A 73 -5.95 -15.73 16.90
N PRO A 74 -5.81 -14.49 17.41
CA PRO A 74 -5.17 -14.23 18.70
C PRO A 74 -5.73 -15.06 19.87
N VAL A 75 -6.98 -15.50 19.73
CA VAL A 75 -7.69 -16.27 20.76
C VAL A 75 -7.39 -17.78 20.73
N ASP A 76 -6.68 -18.31 19.73
CA ASP A 76 -6.22 -19.71 19.78
C ASP A 76 -5.04 -19.94 20.74
N SER A 77 -4.60 -18.88 21.43
CA SER A 77 -3.43 -18.92 22.27
C SER A 77 -3.62 -19.84 23.49
N PRO A 78 -2.66 -20.75 23.79
CA PRO A 78 -2.67 -21.48 25.05
C PRO A 78 -2.53 -20.54 26.27
N TYR A 79 -2.06 -19.30 26.08
CA TYR A 79 -2.08 -18.27 27.11
C TYR A 79 -3.50 -18.03 27.66
N HIS A 80 -4.51 -17.97 26.79
CA HIS A 80 -5.90 -17.78 27.22
C HIS A 80 -6.44 -18.98 28.02
N MET A 81 -5.76 -20.13 27.95
CA MET A 81 -6.13 -21.34 28.67
C MET A 81 -5.34 -21.56 29.97
N PHE A 82 -4.03 -21.30 29.94
CA PHE A 82 -3.04 -21.71 30.96
C PHE A 82 -2.23 -20.52 31.51
N GLY A 83 -2.69 -19.29 31.29
CA GLY A 83 -1.93 -18.06 31.50
C GLY A 83 -1.27 -17.92 32.88
N GLU A 84 -1.91 -18.36 33.96
CA GLU A 84 -1.33 -18.26 35.30
C GLU A 84 -0.32 -19.39 35.62
N ASP A 85 -0.55 -20.59 35.08
CA ASP A 85 0.26 -21.78 35.39
C ASP A 85 1.57 -21.82 34.60
N HIS A 86 1.51 -21.42 33.32
CA HIS A 86 2.65 -21.52 32.40
C HIS A 86 3.22 -20.15 32.00
N PHE A 87 2.40 -19.09 31.98
CA PHE A 87 2.82 -17.75 31.51
C PHE A 87 3.01 -16.72 32.63
N GLY A 88 3.04 -17.14 33.90
CA GLY A 88 3.26 -16.26 35.06
C GLY A 88 4.46 -15.30 34.93
N PRO A 89 5.65 -15.75 34.48
CA PRO A 89 6.80 -14.87 34.27
C PRO A 89 6.57 -13.80 33.17
N VAL A 90 5.82 -14.14 32.12
CA VAL A 90 5.44 -13.19 31.05
C VAL A 90 4.51 -12.12 31.61
N LEU A 91 3.51 -12.53 32.42
CA LEU A 91 2.58 -11.63 33.09
C LEU A 91 3.30 -10.67 34.06
N GLU A 92 4.29 -11.16 34.79
CA GLU A 92 5.09 -10.33 35.70
C GLU A 92 5.89 -9.27 34.93
N LEU A 93 6.47 -9.63 33.79
CA LEU A 93 7.20 -8.69 32.92
C LEU A 93 6.26 -7.66 32.28
N LEU A 94 5.05 -8.05 31.87
CA LEU A 94 4.02 -7.13 31.38
C LEU A 94 3.58 -6.12 32.45
N GLY A 95 3.47 -6.57 33.71
CA GLY A 95 3.04 -5.73 34.84
C GLY A 95 4.10 -4.74 35.35
N ARG A 96 5.37 -4.88 34.95
CA ARG A 96 6.48 -4.02 35.42
C ARG A 96 6.55 -2.67 34.71
N ARG A 97 5.92 -2.50 33.55
CA ARG A 97 6.01 -1.26 32.76
C ARG A 97 4.96 -0.23 33.23
N GLY A 98 5.44 0.99 33.47
CA GLY A 98 4.60 2.20 33.55
C GLY A 98 4.19 2.70 32.15
N ASP A 99 4.12 4.02 31.96
CA ASP A 99 3.70 4.65 30.70
C ASP A 99 4.53 4.14 29.48
N PRO A 100 3.90 3.54 28.45
CA PRO A 100 4.58 2.99 27.27
C PRO A 100 5.29 4.04 26.41
N TRP A 101 5.14 5.33 26.70
CA TRP A 101 5.75 6.44 25.94
C TRP A 101 7.05 7.00 26.55
N GLN A 102 7.52 6.51 27.70
CA GLN A 102 8.82 6.93 28.26
C GLN A 102 9.98 6.14 27.60
N ARG A 103 10.95 6.87 27.03
CA ARG A 103 12.09 6.33 26.26
C ARG A 103 13.36 6.22 27.09
N ASP A 104 13.78 4.98 27.33
CA ASP A 104 15.16 4.58 27.59
C ASP A 104 15.45 3.40 26.64
N ASP A 105 16.18 3.64 25.55
CA ASP A 105 16.24 2.72 24.40
C ASP A 105 16.97 1.40 24.75
N ASP A 106 18.02 1.44 25.59
CA ASP A 106 18.77 0.23 25.99
C ASP A 106 17.99 -0.65 26.98
N GLY A 107 17.15 -0.05 27.82
CA GLY A 107 16.27 -0.77 28.75
C GLY A 107 15.09 -1.44 28.04
N LEU A 108 14.60 -0.82 26.95
CA LEU A 108 13.49 -1.34 26.15
C LEU A 108 13.86 -2.63 25.43
N ASP A 109 15.03 -2.68 24.78
CA ASP A 109 15.46 -3.88 24.04
C ASP A 109 15.67 -5.08 24.98
N ALA A 110 16.31 -4.86 26.14
CA ALA A 110 16.51 -5.91 27.15
C ALA A 110 15.19 -6.41 27.75
N GLU A 111 14.20 -5.53 27.93
CA GLU A 111 12.86 -5.90 28.39
C GLU A 111 12.10 -6.72 27.35
N ILE A 112 12.19 -6.32 26.08
CA ILE A 112 11.59 -7.05 24.95
C ILE A 112 12.19 -8.47 24.91
N ASP A 113 13.52 -8.60 24.90
CA ASP A 113 14.21 -9.89 24.89
C ASP A 113 13.79 -10.78 26.07
N ALA A 114 13.69 -10.21 27.28
CA ALA A 114 13.24 -10.95 28.46
C ALA A 114 11.80 -11.48 28.35
N ARG A 115 10.90 -10.73 27.71
CA ARG A 115 9.50 -11.16 27.49
C ARG A 115 9.44 -12.31 26.49
N PHE A 116 10.21 -12.24 25.40
CA PHE A 116 10.32 -13.33 24.44
C PHE A 116 10.87 -14.59 25.10
N GLU A 117 11.95 -14.48 25.88
CA GLU A 117 12.54 -15.61 26.61
C GLU A 117 11.53 -16.27 27.57
N ALA A 118 10.79 -15.47 28.34
CA ALA A 118 9.76 -15.97 29.24
C ALA A 118 8.63 -16.70 28.48
N CYS A 119 8.20 -16.17 27.34
CA CYS A 119 7.22 -16.84 26.47
C CYS A 119 7.77 -18.17 25.95
N PHE A 120 9.03 -18.22 25.50
CA PHE A 120 9.64 -19.45 24.99
C PHE A 120 9.74 -20.54 26.07
N GLN A 121 10.06 -20.17 27.31
CA GLN A 121 10.12 -21.12 28.42
C GLN A 121 8.75 -21.73 28.75
N ALA A 122 7.71 -20.89 28.84
CA ALA A 122 6.33 -21.33 29.08
C ALA A 122 5.88 -22.38 28.04
N LEU A 123 6.25 -22.11 26.80
CA LEU A 123 5.86 -22.90 25.67
C LEU A 123 6.68 -24.20 25.52
N ALA A 124 7.95 -24.19 25.94
CA ALA A 124 8.76 -25.41 26.07
C ALA A 124 8.17 -26.37 27.12
N MET A 125 7.67 -25.84 28.25
CA MET A 125 6.99 -26.67 29.27
C MET A 125 5.74 -27.35 28.70
N LEU A 126 4.90 -26.60 27.96
CA LEU A 126 3.72 -27.16 27.30
C LEU A 126 4.08 -28.27 26.29
N ASP A 127 5.21 -28.14 25.60
CA ASP A 127 5.71 -29.16 24.68
C ASP A 127 6.18 -30.43 25.41
N GLU A 128 6.90 -30.30 26.53
CA GLU A 128 7.28 -31.43 27.39
C GLU A 128 6.04 -32.20 27.92
N GLU A 129 4.96 -31.47 28.21
CA GLU A 129 3.66 -32.02 28.60
C GLU A 129 2.89 -32.66 27.42
N GLY A 130 3.39 -32.51 26.19
CA GLY A 130 2.80 -33.05 24.98
C GLY A 130 1.55 -32.31 24.51
N PHE A 131 1.44 -31.01 24.81
CA PHE A 131 0.34 -30.15 24.38
C PHE A 131 0.23 -30.07 22.85
N PHE A 132 1.36 -30.02 22.15
CA PHE A 132 1.43 -29.89 20.68
C PHE A 132 1.43 -31.23 19.91
N GLY A 133 1.18 -32.36 20.59
CA GLY A 133 1.17 -33.70 19.97
C GLY A 133 2.56 -34.36 19.85
N ARG A 134 2.65 -35.48 19.12
CA ARG A 134 3.91 -36.27 18.93
C ARG A 134 4.04 -36.77 17.47
N GLY A 135 5.27 -36.95 16.98
CA GLY A 135 5.55 -37.57 15.67
C GLY A 135 5.33 -36.63 14.47
N ALA A 136 4.82 -37.16 13.35
CA ALA A 136 4.64 -36.43 12.07
C ALA A 136 3.64 -35.25 12.12
N GLU A 137 2.90 -35.12 13.22
CA GLU A 137 2.07 -33.94 13.48
C GLU A 137 2.86 -32.76 14.06
N ARG A 138 4.01 -33.01 14.72
CA ARG A 138 4.96 -32.02 15.26
C ARG A 138 5.86 -31.39 14.18
N GLU A 139 6.00 -32.04 13.02
CA GLU A 139 6.88 -31.61 11.91
C GLU A 139 6.31 -30.48 11.01
N ARG A 140 5.28 -29.75 11.47
CA ARG A 140 4.37 -28.95 10.62
C ARG A 140 4.38 -27.45 10.91
N VAL A 141 5.53 -26.84 11.11
CA VAL A 141 5.54 -25.52 11.75
C VAL A 141 5.68 -24.33 10.81
N LEU A 142 4.87 -23.32 11.12
CA LEU A 142 4.91 -21.97 10.60
C LEU A 142 5.26 -21.02 11.74
N VAL A 143 6.46 -20.44 11.68
CA VAL A 143 6.89 -19.28 12.47
C VAL A 143 6.21 -18.04 11.87
N ASN A 144 5.41 -17.32 12.64
CA ASN A 144 4.70 -16.14 12.15
C ASN A 144 4.69 -15.01 13.18
N VAL A 145 5.56 -14.01 13.03
CA VAL A 145 5.42 -12.79 13.82
C VAL A 145 4.36 -11.95 13.14
N LEU A 146 3.16 -11.92 13.70
CA LEU A 146 2.02 -11.24 13.11
C LEU A 146 1.92 -9.81 13.67
N GLN A 147 2.17 -8.83 12.80
CA GLN A 147 2.05 -7.39 13.03
C GLN A 147 1.25 -6.78 11.86
N GLY A 148 0.36 -5.82 12.10
CA GLY A 148 -0.38 -5.15 11.01
C GLY A 148 -1.63 -5.91 10.53
N ASP A 149 -1.96 -5.81 9.23
CA ASP A 149 -3.31 -6.01 8.66
C ASP A 149 -3.93 -7.42 8.70
N GLN A 150 -3.24 -8.41 9.29
CA GLN A 150 -3.71 -9.78 9.54
C GLN A 150 -4.38 -10.48 8.36
N SER A 151 -4.11 -10.04 7.13
CA SER A 151 -4.63 -10.70 5.95
C SER A 151 -3.91 -12.04 5.72
N ASP A 152 -4.60 -13.01 5.12
CA ASP A 152 -4.00 -14.32 4.75
C ASP A 152 -2.67 -14.18 4.01
N ARG A 153 -2.48 -13.12 3.22
CA ARG A 153 -1.21 -12.89 2.53
C ARG A 153 -0.11 -12.36 3.45
N SER A 154 -0.42 -11.48 4.40
CA SER A 154 0.54 -11.05 5.45
C SER A 154 0.98 -12.24 6.31
N ILE A 155 0.04 -13.13 6.64
CA ILE A 155 0.31 -14.41 7.32
C ILE A 155 1.23 -15.29 6.47
N LEU A 156 1.01 -15.37 5.15
CA LEU A 156 1.86 -16.16 4.25
C LEU A 156 3.27 -15.56 4.03
N GLU A 157 3.40 -14.25 3.92
CA GLU A 157 4.68 -13.58 3.68
C GLU A 157 5.60 -13.63 4.90
N ASN A 158 5.03 -13.42 6.10
CA ASN A 158 5.74 -13.66 7.36
C ASN A 158 6.20 -15.11 7.45
N ALA A 159 5.36 -16.06 7.04
CA ALA A 159 5.71 -17.47 7.03
C ALA A 159 6.86 -17.75 6.05
N ARG A 160 6.83 -17.20 4.84
CA ARG A 160 7.92 -17.36 3.84
C ARG A 160 9.27 -16.84 4.33
N ARG A 161 9.29 -15.73 5.08
CA ARG A 161 10.52 -15.13 5.63
C ARG A 161 11.17 -15.97 6.72
N LEU A 162 10.34 -16.71 7.47
CA LEU A 162 10.76 -17.35 8.73
C LEU A 162 10.80 -18.89 8.63
N ASN A 163 10.25 -19.49 7.56
CA ASN A 163 10.08 -20.94 7.45
C ASN A 163 10.66 -21.53 6.16
N PRO A 164 11.03 -22.83 6.19
CA PRO A 164 11.44 -23.55 5.00
C PRO A 164 10.27 -23.78 4.02
N PRO A 165 10.52 -23.91 2.70
CA PRO A 165 9.48 -24.02 1.67
C PRO A 165 8.45 -25.13 1.88
N GLY A 166 8.86 -26.28 2.45
CA GLY A 166 7.96 -27.40 2.72
C GLY A 166 6.90 -27.10 3.78
N ALA A 167 7.19 -26.22 4.73
CA ALA A 167 6.24 -25.76 5.74
C ALA A 167 5.25 -24.74 5.18
N VAL A 168 5.75 -23.86 4.30
CA VAL A 168 4.96 -22.79 3.64
C VAL A 168 3.93 -23.37 2.67
N ALA A 169 4.29 -24.40 1.89
CA ALA A 169 3.44 -24.98 0.84
C ALA A 169 2.11 -25.58 1.36
N ARG A 170 2.00 -25.85 2.66
CA ARG A 170 0.75 -26.25 3.30
C ARG A 170 -0.10 -25.06 3.72
N LEU A 171 0.51 -24.05 4.35
CA LEU A 171 -0.18 -22.79 4.67
C LEU A 171 -0.79 -22.17 3.41
N GLU A 172 -0.06 -22.18 2.29
CA GLU A 172 -0.53 -21.72 0.99
C GLU A 172 -1.78 -22.45 0.46
N ARG A 173 -2.00 -23.69 0.89
CA ARG A 173 -3.16 -24.50 0.51
C ARG A 173 -4.36 -24.25 1.40
N ASP A 174 -4.10 -24.00 2.68
CA ASP A 174 -5.12 -23.83 3.72
C ASP A 174 -5.63 -22.38 3.76
N LEU A 175 -4.80 -21.41 3.37
CA LEU A 175 -5.21 -20.04 3.13
C LEU A 175 -5.79 -19.93 1.71
N ASP A 176 -7.06 -19.51 1.59
CA ASP A 176 -7.75 -19.30 0.31
C ASP A 176 -7.23 -18.04 -0.40
N ILE A 177 -5.92 -18.03 -0.69
CA ILE A 177 -5.24 -16.92 -1.34
C ILE A 177 -5.37 -17.15 -2.85
N PRO A 178 -6.23 -16.40 -3.56
CA PRO A 178 -6.26 -16.50 -5.00
C PRO A 178 -4.87 -16.16 -5.55
N PRO A 179 -4.39 -16.91 -6.56
CA PRO A 179 -3.15 -16.58 -7.23
C PRO A 179 -3.33 -15.19 -7.85
N SER A 180 -2.53 -14.22 -7.42
CA SER A 180 -2.44 -12.95 -8.13
C SER A 180 -1.86 -13.26 -9.50
N ALA A 181 -2.67 -13.16 -10.55
CA ALA A 181 -2.21 -13.23 -11.94
C ALA A 181 -1.47 -11.91 -12.30
N GLY A 182 -0.36 -11.65 -11.62
CA GLY A 182 0.54 -10.53 -11.90
C GLY A 182 1.91 -11.06 -12.31
N GLU A 183 2.45 -10.55 -13.42
CA GLU A 183 3.84 -10.77 -13.79
C GLU A 183 4.68 -9.68 -13.12
N PHE A 184 5.62 -10.07 -12.27
CA PHE A 184 6.55 -9.11 -11.66
C PHE A 184 7.53 -8.62 -12.71
N VAL A 185 7.43 -7.35 -13.09
CA VAL A 185 8.44 -6.70 -13.93
C VAL A 185 9.16 -5.67 -13.09
N THR A 186 10.31 -6.02 -12.51
CA THR A 186 11.15 -5.02 -11.86
C THR A 186 11.70 -4.07 -12.92
N LEU A 187 11.12 -2.89 -12.99
CA LEU A 187 11.57 -1.80 -13.84
C LEU A 187 12.29 -0.77 -12.96
N GLY A 188 13.64 -0.77 -12.96
CA GLY A 188 14.43 0.22 -12.21
C GLY A 188 15.84 -0.22 -11.80
N SER A 189 16.74 0.77 -11.63
CA SER A 189 18.15 0.61 -11.28
C SER A 189 18.39 0.53 -9.76
N ARG A 190 19.58 0.04 -9.38
CA ARG A 190 20.08 -0.01 -7.99
C ARG A 190 20.28 1.41 -7.45
N GLY A 191 19.33 2.00 -6.73
CA GLY A 191 19.57 3.30 -6.06
C GLY A 191 18.33 4.05 -5.53
N ALA A 192 17.21 4.01 -6.26
CA ALA A 192 15.95 4.57 -5.77
C ALA A 192 15.50 3.82 -4.52
N TYR A 193 14.85 4.50 -3.56
CA TYR A 193 14.19 3.86 -2.41
C TYR A 193 12.66 4.01 -2.44
N GLN A 194 12.13 4.92 -3.29
CA GLN A 194 10.70 5.21 -3.41
C GLN A 194 10.38 5.84 -4.77
N ILE A 195 9.38 5.32 -5.47
CA ILE A 195 8.74 6.00 -6.61
C ILE A 195 7.59 6.85 -6.08
N ASN A 196 7.57 8.13 -6.44
CA ASN A 196 6.59 9.10 -5.95
C ASN A 196 5.45 9.33 -6.95
N ALA A 197 5.68 9.09 -8.24
CA ALA A 197 4.66 9.28 -9.27
C ALA A 197 4.88 8.36 -10.48
N LEU A 198 3.76 7.95 -11.08
CA LEU A 198 3.68 7.22 -12.34
C LEU A 198 2.78 7.97 -13.31
N GLU A 199 3.16 8.01 -14.59
CA GLU A 199 2.36 8.60 -15.65
C GLU A 199 2.42 7.71 -16.90
N TYR A 200 1.29 7.53 -17.60
CA TYR A 200 1.22 6.69 -18.79
C TYR A 200 0.56 7.41 -19.97
N ALA A 201 1.21 7.36 -21.13
CA ALA A 201 0.65 7.83 -22.39
C ALA A 201 0.30 6.62 -23.29
N PRO A 202 -1.00 6.29 -23.47
CA PRO A 202 -1.44 5.08 -24.18
C PRO A 202 -1.06 5.06 -25.66
N GLY A 203 -1.17 6.20 -26.34
CA GLY A 203 -0.86 6.31 -27.78
C GLY A 203 0.55 5.81 -28.11
N PRO A 204 1.60 6.35 -27.48
CA PRO A 204 2.96 5.84 -27.64
C PRO A 204 3.27 4.57 -26.84
N GLY A 205 2.43 4.17 -25.87
CA GLY A 205 2.73 3.06 -24.95
C GLY A 205 3.83 3.40 -23.93
N LEU A 206 3.95 4.68 -23.58
CA LEU A 206 5.04 5.20 -22.77
C LEU A 206 4.64 5.25 -21.29
N LEU A 207 5.36 4.52 -20.44
CA LEU A 207 5.27 4.61 -18.98
C LEU A 207 6.44 5.43 -18.44
N VAL A 208 6.17 6.39 -17.58
CA VAL A 208 7.18 7.19 -16.88
C VAL A 208 7.05 7.00 -15.38
N ALA A 209 8.18 6.89 -14.69
CA ALA A 209 8.26 6.89 -13.24
C ALA A 209 9.30 7.91 -12.76
N CYS A 210 9.00 8.63 -11.68
CA CYS A 210 9.98 9.46 -10.99
C CYS A 210 9.99 9.18 -9.49
N GLY A 211 11.18 9.26 -8.88
CA GLY A 211 11.36 8.86 -7.50
C GLY A 211 12.30 9.73 -6.67
N SER A 212 12.43 9.30 -5.42
CA SER A 212 13.35 9.84 -4.43
C SER A 212 14.77 9.40 -4.78
N GLY A 213 15.72 10.34 -4.84
CA GLY A 213 17.05 10.14 -5.41
C GLY A 213 17.21 10.76 -6.80
N GLY A 214 16.15 11.34 -7.37
CA GLY A 214 16.19 12.04 -8.67
C GLY A 214 16.10 11.13 -9.88
N ASP A 215 15.90 9.84 -9.65
CA ASP A 215 15.78 8.87 -10.72
C ASP A 215 14.52 9.14 -11.55
N LEU A 216 14.74 9.22 -12.85
CA LEU A 216 13.70 9.30 -13.86
C LEU A 216 13.83 8.08 -14.77
N PHE A 217 12.73 7.37 -14.93
CA PHE A 217 12.63 6.22 -15.80
C PHE A 217 11.53 6.40 -16.83
N ALA A 218 11.77 5.92 -18.05
CA ALA A 218 10.78 5.86 -19.10
C ALA A 218 10.88 4.54 -19.87
N TRP A 219 9.76 3.87 -20.08
CA TRP A 219 9.66 2.59 -20.77
C TRP A 219 8.66 2.63 -21.90
N ASP A 220 9.03 2.03 -23.03
CA ASP A 220 8.09 1.64 -24.08
C ASP A 220 7.52 0.26 -23.72
N LEU A 221 6.25 0.23 -23.32
CA LEU A 221 5.55 -1.02 -22.98
C LEU A 221 5.05 -1.79 -24.21
N HIS A 222 5.00 -1.17 -25.39
CA HIS A 222 4.69 -1.88 -26.64
C HIS A 222 5.94 -2.59 -27.18
N GLY A 223 7.09 -1.93 -27.14
CA GLY A 223 8.39 -2.44 -27.60
C GLY A 223 9.20 -3.21 -26.56
N GLY A 224 8.86 -3.07 -25.26
CA GLY A 224 9.56 -3.74 -24.15
C GLY A 224 10.95 -3.17 -23.86
N SER A 225 11.22 -1.92 -24.24
CA SER A 225 12.53 -1.28 -24.09
C SER A 225 12.51 -0.10 -23.13
N GLU A 226 13.54 0.02 -22.32
CA GLU A 226 13.84 1.23 -21.56
C GLU A 226 14.29 2.34 -22.51
N LEU A 227 13.59 3.48 -22.47
CA LEU A 227 13.84 4.64 -23.32
C LEU A 227 14.76 5.66 -22.65
N LEU A 228 14.70 5.75 -21.31
CA LEU A 228 15.51 6.67 -20.51
C LEU A 228 15.65 6.14 -19.09
N ALA A 229 16.88 6.07 -18.58
CA ALA A 229 17.19 6.14 -17.15
C ALA A 229 18.23 7.23 -16.92
N ALA A 230 17.94 8.15 -16.00
CA ALA A 230 18.87 9.20 -15.66
C ALA A 230 18.82 9.50 -14.16
N ASP A 231 19.96 9.34 -13.50
CA ASP A 231 20.17 9.78 -12.13
C ASP A 231 20.15 11.32 -12.10
N HIS A 232 19.49 11.90 -11.09
CA HIS A 232 19.59 13.33 -10.82
C HIS A 232 19.99 13.62 -9.38
N PRO A 233 20.66 14.75 -9.13
CA PRO A 233 21.05 15.14 -7.78
C PRO A 233 19.89 15.63 -6.90
N GLU A 234 18.66 15.71 -7.41
CA GLU A 234 17.51 16.34 -6.73
C GLU A 234 16.29 15.41 -6.70
N ASN A 235 15.59 15.35 -5.56
CA ASN A 235 14.41 14.50 -5.38
C ASN A 235 13.20 15.05 -6.14
N TYR A 236 12.66 14.27 -7.07
CA TYR A 236 11.40 14.60 -7.75
C TYR A 236 10.21 14.05 -6.98
N TRP A 237 9.24 14.92 -6.73
CA TRP A 237 8.03 14.62 -5.95
C TRP A 237 6.81 14.34 -6.82
N GLY A 238 6.82 14.82 -8.07
CA GLY A 238 5.72 14.57 -8.99
C GLY A 238 6.14 14.76 -10.44
N CYS A 239 5.39 14.11 -11.32
CA CYS A 239 5.51 14.28 -12.76
C CYS A 239 4.14 14.47 -13.41
N ALA A 240 4.13 14.97 -14.65
CA ALA A 240 2.93 15.07 -15.48
C ALA A 240 3.33 14.91 -16.96
N LEU A 241 2.60 14.10 -17.72
CA LEU A 241 2.94 13.72 -19.10
C LEU A 241 1.86 14.21 -20.09
N SER A 242 2.27 14.79 -21.23
CA SER A 242 1.34 15.12 -22.31
C SER A 242 0.77 13.86 -22.96
N ALA A 243 -0.44 13.94 -23.53
CA ALA A 243 -1.13 12.78 -24.10
C ALA A 243 -0.37 12.13 -25.28
N ASP A 244 0.43 12.92 -26.00
CA ASP A 244 1.30 12.45 -27.08
C ASP A 244 2.63 11.83 -26.60
N GLY A 245 2.90 11.86 -25.28
CA GLY A 245 4.11 11.35 -24.64
C GLY A 245 5.38 12.14 -24.97
N ARG A 246 5.29 13.35 -25.55
CA ARG A 246 6.46 14.14 -25.96
C ARG A 246 6.95 15.12 -24.90
N THR A 247 6.07 15.55 -23.99
CA THR A 247 6.39 16.56 -22.99
C THR A 247 6.14 15.99 -21.61
N LEU A 248 7.23 15.88 -20.83
CA LEU A 248 7.17 15.49 -19.43
C LEU A 248 7.51 16.70 -18.56
N LEU A 249 6.71 16.95 -17.52
CA LEU A 249 7.03 17.90 -16.47
C LEU A 249 7.51 17.15 -15.22
N LEU A 250 8.51 17.71 -14.56
CA LEU A 250 9.05 17.21 -13.30
C LEU A 250 9.08 18.33 -12.27
N ASN A 251 8.71 18.00 -11.04
CA ASN A 251 8.68 18.92 -9.91
C ASN A 251 9.57 18.38 -8.77
N ASP A 252 10.51 19.19 -8.30
CA ASP A 252 11.40 18.91 -7.14
C ASP A 252 11.10 19.82 -5.92
N HIS A 253 9.89 20.38 -5.87
CA HIS A 253 9.41 21.50 -5.04
C HIS A 253 10.12 22.84 -5.22
N LYS A 254 11.37 22.86 -5.69
CA LYS A 254 12.13 24.12 -5.89
C LYS A 254 11.89 24.69 -7.28
N ARG A 255 11.69 23.84 -8.28
CA ARG A 255 11.50 24.21 -9.68
C ARG A 255 10.66 23.19 -10.43
N VAL A 256 10.13 23.66 -11.57
CA VAL A 256 9.50 22.80 -12.57
C VAL A 256 10.40 22.71 -13.80
N MET A 257 10.74 21.48 -14.18
CA MET A 257 11.53 21.15 -15.35
C MET A 257 10.64 20.55 -16.43
N ARG A 258 10.82 20.98 -17.68
CA ARG A 258 10.27 20.30 -18.86
C ARG A 258 11.34 19.39 -19.45
N VAL A 259 10.93 18.17 -19.82
CA VAL A 259 11.75 17.18 -20.49
C VAL A 259 11.08 16.81 -21.81
N ASP A 260 11.80 16.99 -22.91
CA ASP A 260 11.34 16.67 -24.26
C ASP A 260 11.68 15.20 -24.57
N LEU A 261 10.66 14.34 -24.61
CA LEU A 261 10.81 12.91 -24.85
C LEU A 261 10.70 12.57 -26.35
N PRO A 262 11.44 11.54 -26.84
CA PRO A 262 12.36 10.67 -26.09
C PRO A 262 13.78 11.25 -25.94
N SER A 263 14.04 12.45 -26.46
CA SER A 263 15.41 13.02 -26.51
C SER A 263 16.04 13.23 -25.12
N GLY A 264 15.22 13.38 -24.08
CA GLY A 264 15.65 13.71 -22.72
C GLY A 264 16.14 15.15 -22.56
N ALA A 265 15.98 16.01 -23.57
CA ALA A 265 16.38 17.41 -23.50
C ALA A 265 15.61 18.16 -22.42
N ARG A 266 16.30 18.98 -21.63
CA ARG A 266 15.75 19.57 -20.39
C ARG A 266 15.69 21.08 -20.47
N HIS A 267 14.57 21.64 -20.01
CA HIS A 267 14.31 23.07 -20.01
C HIS A 267 13.75 23.49 -18.64
N ASP A 268 14.42 24.41 -17.96
CA ASP A 268 13.90 25.01 -16.72
C ASP A 268 12.79 26.01 -17.08
N LEU A 269 11.56 25.76 -16.62
CA LEU A 269 10.41 26.63 -16.88
C LEU A 269 10.41 27.91 -16.03
N ARG A 270 11.38 28.07 -15.12
CA ARG A 270 11.52 29.21 -14.20
C ARG A 270 10.34 29.38 -13.23
N ILE A 271 9.52 28.34 -13.10
CA ILE A 271 8.51 28.21 -12.06
C ILE A 271 9.22 27.71 -10.81
N ARG A 272 8.88 28.28 -9.65
CA ARG A 272 9.49 27.99 -8.35
C ARG A 272 8.41 27.69 -7.32
N ASP A 273 8.77 26.97 -6.27
CA ASP A 273 7.90 26.69 -5.11
C ASP A 273 6.53 26.09 -5.49
N ALA A 274 6.56 25.16 -6.45
CA ALA A 274 5.39 24.46 -6.94
C ALA A 274 5.10 23.25 -6.04
N TRP A 275 3.92 23.19 -5.45
CA TRP A 275 3.48 22.02 -4.67
C TRP A 275 2.94 20.91 -5.57
N ALA A 276 2.06 21.28 -6.51
CA ALA A 276 1.47 20.35 -7.48
C ALA A 276 1.56 20.94 -8.89
N ILE A 277 1.64 20.05 -9.88
CA ILE A 277 1.70 20.39 -11.30
C ILE A 277 0.72 19.54 -12.09
N ALA A 278 0.21 20.10 -13.19
CA ALA A 278 -0.52 19.38 -14.22
C ALA A 278 -0.18 19.96 -15.59
N ILE A 279 -0.20 19.13 -16.63
CA ILE A 279 -0.02 19.56 -18.02
C ILE A 279 -1.33 19.34 -18.79
N SER A 280 -1.67 20.25 -19.70
CA SER A 280 -2.80 20.06 -20.61
C SER A 280 -2.53 18.89 -21.57
N PRO A 281 -3.57 18.22 -22.08
CA PRO A 281 -3.42 17.06 -22.98
C PRO A 281 -2.58 17.35 -24.22
N ASP A 282 -2.69 18.56 -24.77
CA ASP A 282 -1.92 19.04 -25.93
C ASP A 282 -0.47 19.46 -25.60
N GLY A 283 -0.08 19.44 -24.32
CA GLY A 283 1.25 19.83 -23.85
C GLY A 283 1.54 21.33 -23.86
N ALA A 284 0.56 22.18 -24.16
CA ALA A 284 0.77 23.62 -24.34
C ALA A 284 0.72 24.42 -23.03
N VAL A 285 -0.03 23.96 -22.04
CA VAL A 285 -0.31 24.67 -20.78
C VAL A 285 0.15 23.84 -19.59
N VAL A 286 0.80 24.49 -18.63
CA VAL A 286 1.08 23.94 -17.31
C VAL A 286 0.25 24.68 -16.27
N ALA A 287 -0.49 23.94 -15.44
CA ALA A 287 -1.10 24.45 -14.24
C ALA A 287 -0.24 24.11 -13.02
N VAL A 288 -0.10 25.06 -12.11
CA VAL A 288 0.79 24.96 -10.95
C VAL A 288 0.07 25.48 -9.72
N ALA A 289 0.12 24.68 -8.64
CA ALA A 289 -0.31 25.11 -7.32
C ALA A 289 0.90 25.69 -6.57
N GLU A 290 0.83 26.96 -6.21
CA GLU A 290 1.91 27.70 -5.56
C GLU A 290 1.35 28.61 -4.46
N GLY A 291 1.88 28.47 -3.24
CA GLY A 291 1.45 29.30 -2.11
C GLY A 291 -0.06 29.18 -1.83
N ASP A 292 -0.79 30.28 -2.07
CA ASP A 292 -2.24 30.41 -1.92
C ASP A 292 -3.01 30.41 -3.25
N SER A 293 -2.34 30.09 -4.35
CA SER A 293 -2.87 30.27 -5.69
C SER A 293 -2.67 29.07 -6.61
N VAL A 294 -3.52 29.00 -7.63
CA VAL A 294 -3.29 28.18 -8.82
C VAL A 294 -3.06 29.11 -10.00
N ARG A 295 -2.03 28.82 -10.77
CA ARG A 295 -1.63 29.58 -11.95
C ARG A 295 -1.52 28.66 -13.16
N ALA A 296 -1.94 29.14 -14.32
CA ALA A 296 -1.60 28.52 -15.60
C ALA A 296 -0.59 29.34 -16.40
N CYS A 297 0.34 28.66 -17.05
CA CYS A 297 1.38 29.25 -17.89
C CYS A 297 1.56 28.47 -19.20
N GLU A 298 2.04 29.13 -20.25
CA GLU A 298 2.51 28.45 -21.47
C GLU A 298 3.78 27.64 -21.22
N VAL A 299 3.82 26.40 -21.69
CA VAL A 299 4.98 25.50 -21.55
C VAL A 299 6.18 25.96 -22.38
N SER A 300 5.96 26.60 -23.54
CA SER A 300 7.03 27.05 -24.43
C SER A 300 7.73 28.33 -23.98
N GLY A 301 7.04 29.20 -23.26
CA GLY A 301 7.51 30.56 -22.93
C GLY A 301 7.42 30.95 -21.46
N GLY A 302 6.76 30.15 -20.62
CA GLY A 302 6.52 30.47 -19.21
C GLY A 302 5.58 31.67 -19.01
N ARG A 303 4.88 32.11 -20.06
CA ARG A 303 3.96 33.25 -20.01
C ARG A 303 2.74 32.87 -19.17
N GLU A 304 2.47 33.65 -18.13
CA GLU A 304 1.27 33.50 -17.32
C GLU A 304 0.03 33.76 -18.18
N LEU A 305 -0.91 32.82 -18.16
CA LEU A 305 -2.20 32.90 -18.85
C LEU A 305 -3.26 33.48 -17.91
N TRP A 306 -3.32 32.92 -16.69
CA TRP A 306 -4.23 33.35 -15.64
C TRP A 306 -3.72 32.86 -14.28
N ARG A 307 -4.26 33.47 -13.21
CA ARG A 307 -4.01 33.11 -11.82
C ARG A 307 -5.27 33.30 -11.00
N VAL A 308 -5.53 32.37 -10.09
CA VAL A 308 -6.64 32.45 -9.14
C VAL A 308 -6.17 32.14 -7.72
N GLU A 309 -6.72 32.85 -6.74
CA GLU A 309 -6.45 32.65 -5.32
C GLU A 309 -7.26 31.44 -4.81
N ARG A 310 -6.72 30.25 -5.07
CA ARG A 310 -7.25 28.98 -4.59
C ARG A 310 -6.07 28.06 -4.24
N PRO A 311 -5.73 27.89 -2.96
CA PRO A 311 -4.67 26.96 -2.59
C PRO A 311 -5.10 25.52 -2.89
N ALA A 312 -4.21 24.76 -3.52
CA ALA A 312 -4.49 23.40 -3.97
C ALA A 312 -3.35 22.45 -3.59
N SER A 313 -3.70 21.22 -3.26
CA SER A 313 -2.77 20.11 -3.02
C SER A 313 -2.61 19.20 -4.24
N ALA A 314 -3.59 19.17 -5.16
CA ALA A 314 -3.56 18.38 -6.38
C ALA A 314 -4.23 19.11 -7.55
N LEU A 315 -3.75 18.87 -8.78
CA LEU A 315 -4.25 19.45 -10.03
C LEU A 315 -4.34 18.39 -11.12
N ARG A 316 -5.42 18.38 -11.91
CA ARG A 316 -5.58 17.52 -13.10
C ARG A 316 -6.44 18.18 -14.18
N PHE A 317 -5.95 18.22 -15.41
CA PHE A 317 -6.75 18.63 -16.57
C PHE A 317 -7.71 17.51 -17.01
N SER A 318 -8.88 17.87 -17.53
CA SER A 318 -9.77 16.94 -18.24
C SER A 318 -9.11 16.43 -19.53
N GLY A 319 -9.62 15.33 -20.08
CA GLY A 319 -9.04 14.69 -21.27
C GLY A 319 -9.13 15.55 -22.53
N ASP A 320 -10.15 16.42 -22.59
CA ASP A 320 -10.34 17.42 -23.64
C ASP A 320 -9.57 18.74 -23.39
N GLY A 321 -8.99 18.90 -22.19
CA GLY A 321 -8.25 20.10 -21.77
C GLY A 321 -9.11 21.32 -21.48
N THR A 322 -10.45 21.21 -21.46
CA THR A 322 -11.35 22.36 -21.23
C THR A 322 -11.55 22.68 -19.76
N LEU A 323 -11.31 21.72 -18.87
CA LEU A 323 -11.48 21.86 -17.43
C LEU A 323 -10.20 21.55 -16.66
N LEU A 324 -10.08 22.16 -15.49
CA LEU A 324 -9.05 21.87 -14.50
C LEU A 324 -9.73 21.53 -13.18
N ALA A 325 -9.60 20.28 -12.74
CA ALA A 325 -9.97 19.88 -11.39
C ALA A 325 -8.82 20.13 -10.42
N LEU A 326 -9.18 20.56 -9.22
CA LEU A 326 -8.24 20.75 -8.14
C LEU A 326 -8.83 20.29 -6.80
N VAL A 327 -7.96 19.73 -5.98
CA VAL A 327 -8.25 19.46 -4.57
C VAL A 327 -7.62 20.55 -3.74
N GLY A 328 -8.43 21.25 -2.97
CA GLY A 328 -7.96 22.33 -2.13
C GLY A 328 -7.30 21.83 -0.84
N ASP A 329 -6.35 22.61 -0.33
CA ASP A 329 -5.58 22.25 0.86
C ASP A 329 -6.33 22.57 2.17
N ALA A 330 -5.61 22.58 3.30
CA ALA A 330 -6.18 22.92 4.60
C ALA A 330 -6.85 24.30 4.69
N ARG A 331 -6.49 25.24 3.81
CA ARG A 331 -7.02 26.60 3.75
C ARG A 331 -8.25 26.71 2.86
N ALA A 332 -8.36 25.86 1.83
CA ALA A 332 -9.51 25.83 0.92
C ALA A 332 -10.09 24.41 0.78
N LYS A 333 -10.68 23.89 1.85
CA LYS A 333 -11.16 22.50 1.90
C LYS A 333 -12.27 22.21 0.89
N GLY A 334 -11.96 21.44 -0.14
CA GLY A 334 -12.96 20.97 -1.10
C GLY A 334 -12.39 20.50 -2.43
N VAL A 335 -13.29 20.06 -3.30
CA VAL A 335 -13.00 19.73 -4.70
C VAL A 335 -13.64 20.78 -5.60
N PHE A 336 -12.85 21.37 -6.48
CA PHE A 336 -13.27 22.47 -7.35
C PHE A 336 -12.94 22.15 -8.80
N VAL A 337 -13.78 22.65 -9.69
CA VAL A 337 -13.58 22.59 -11.14
C VAL A 337 -13.53 24.01 -11.68
N LEU A 338 -12.43 24.31 -12.37
CA LEU A 338 -12.20 25.57 -13.07
C LEU A 338 -12.31 25.36 -14.58
N ASP A 339 -12.64 26.43 -15.28
CA ASP A 339 -12.41 26.52 -16.72
C ASP A 339 -10.90 26.64 -16.97
N ALA A 340 -10.36 25.77 -17.83
CA ALA A 340 -8.93 25.74 -18.11
C ALA A 340 -8.44 26.99 -18.87
N SER A 341 -9.33 27.69 -19.58
CA SER A 341 -8.94 28.80 -20.44
C SER A 341 -8.71 30.12 -19.69
N ASP A 342 -9.43 30.34 -18.59
CA ASP A 342 -9.40 31.59 -17.82
C ASP A 342 -9.32 31.41 -16.29
N GLY A 343 -9.36 30.16 -15.81
CA GLY A 343 -9.33 29.84 -14.38
C GLY A 343 -10.65 30.12 -13.65
N ALA A 344 -11.72 30.50 -14.34
CA ALA A 344 -12.99 30.82 -13.71
C ALA A 344 -13.57 29.59 -12.99
N LEU A 345 -14.06 29.77 -11.76
CA LEU A 345 -14.72 28.70 -11.04
C LEU A 345 -16.01 28.31 -11.77
N ARG A 346 -16.06 27.07 -12.27
CA ARG A 346 -17.26 26.47 -12.83
C ARG A 346 -18.14 25.89 -11.74
N GLN A 347 -17.55 25.12 -10.83
CA GLN A 347 -18.30 24.49 -9.74
C GLN A 347 -17.44 24.13 -8.53
N GLU A 348 -18.03 24.24 -7.34
CA GLU A 348 -17.55 23.61 -6.11
C GLU A 348 -18.34 22.32 -5.90
N LEU A 349 -17.67 21.17 -6.00
CA LEU A 349 -18.32 19.85 -6.02
C LEU A 349 -18.60 19.32 -4.63
N GLN A 350 -17.69 19.59 -3.70
CA GLN A 350 -17.83 19.21 -2.31
C GLN A 350 -17.02 20.15 -1.43
N ARG A 351 -17.66 20.62 -0.36
CA ARG A 351 -16.98 21.27 0.75
C ARG A 351 -16.55 20.21 1.75
N ALA A 352 -15.25 19.91 1.81
CA ALA A 352 -14.74 18.85 2.68
C ALA A 352 -14.62 19.35 4.14
N PRO A 353 -15.01 18.55 5.14
CA PRO A 353 -14.83 18.93 6.55
C PRO A 353 -13.36 18.85 7.00
N THR A 354 -12.59 17.94 6.39
CA THR A 354 -11.19 17.64 6.72
C THR A 354 -10.23 18.14 5.63
N PRO A 355 -9.01 18.56 6.00
CA PRO A 355 -7.96 18.92 5.05
C PRO A 355 -7.52 17.70 4.25
N VAL A 356 -7.34 17.86 2.93
CA VAL A 356 -6.67 16.83 2.11
C VAL A 356 -5.17 16.99 2.29
N ARG A 357 -4.54 16.02 2.99
CA ARG A 357 -3.14 16.12 3.43
C ARG A 357 -2.11 15.58 2.43
N THR A 358 -2.53 14.72 1.52
CA THR A 358 -1.69 13.97 0.58
C THR A 358 -2.33 14.00 -0.82
N ALA A 359 -1.50 14.05 -1.85
CA ALA A 359 -1.91 14.08 -3.25
C ALA A 359 -1.35 12.84 -3.99
N PRO A 360 -2.06 12.26 -4.97
CA PRO A 360 -3.33 12.71 -5.55
C PRO A 360 -4.46 11.67 -5.49
N GLY A 361 -5.44 11.88 -4.60
CA GLY A 361 -6.76 11.28 -4.73
C GLY A 361 -7.65 11.98 -5.77
N LEU A 362 -7.16 12.35 -6.96
CA LEU A 362 -7.95 13.08 -7.99
C LEU A 362 -7.60 12.59 -9.38
N VAL A 363 -8.60 12.13 -10.15
CA VAL A 363 -8.38 11.63 -11.51
C VAL A 363 -9.61 11.84 -12.41
N TRP A 364 -9.35 12.16 -13.68
CA TRP A 364 -10.37 12.16 -14.73
C TRP A 364 -10.37 10.82 -15.44
N GLY A 365 -11.55 10.25 -15.64
CA GLY A 365 -11.78 9.09 -16.48
C GLY A 365 -12.20 9.48 -17.90
N PRO A 366 -12.41 8.49 -18.78
CA PRO A 366 -13.03 8.69 -20.09
C PRO A 366 -14.40 9.36 -19.96
N ASP A 367 -14.80 10.07 -21.01
CA ASP A 367 -15.99 10.94 -21.02
C ASP A 367 -15.94 12.02 -19.93
N ASP A 368 -14.75 12.49 -19.55
CA ASP A 368 -14.55 13.52 -18.52
C ASP A 368 -15.21 13.20 -17.16
N LEU A 369 -15.43 11.93 -16.82
CA LEU A 369 -15.91 11.56 -15.48
C LEU A 369 -14.86 11.94 -14.44
N LEU A 370 -15.22 12.68 -13.39
CA LEU A 370 -14.28 13.10 -12.36
C LEU A 370 -14.42 12.24 -11.11
N PHE A 371 -13.32 11.70 -10.61
CA PHE A 371 -13.29 10.99 -9.35
C PHE A 371 -12.29 11.62 -8.40
N ALA A 372 -12.66 11.64 -7.13
CA ALA A 372 -11.77 12.07 -6.07
C ALA A 372 -11.94 11.21 -4.81
N ALA A 373 -10.82 10.85 -4.20
CA ALA A 373 -10.78 10.40 -2.81
C ALA A 373 -10.99 11.64 -1.93
N VAL A 374 -12.17 11.72 -1.31
CA VAL A 374 -12.62 12.91 -0.58
C VAL A 374 -12.51 12.78 0.93
N ASP A 375 -12.19 11.59 1.40
CA ASP A 375 -11.84 11.37 2.80
C ASP A 375 -10.63 10.42 2.87
N GLN A 376 -9.49 10.98 3.26
CA GLN A 376 -8.21 10.29 3.35
C GLN A 376 -8.10 9.40 4.59
N GLU A 377 -8.85 9.70 5.66
CA GLU A 377 -8.83 8.88 6.88
C GLU A 377 -9.64 7.59 6.71
N THR A 378 -10.72 7.67 5.93
CA THR A 378 -11.61 6.52 5.70
C THR A 378 -11.36 5.85 4.36
N GLY A 379 -10.83 6.54 3.34
CA GLY A 379 -10.61 6.00 1.99
C GLY A 379 -11.83 6.08 1.07
N HIS A 380 -12.83 6.92 1.39
CA HIS A 380 -14.03 7.07 0.55
C HIS A 380 -13.71 7.76 -0.79
N ILE A 381 -14.04 7.09 -1.89
CA ILE A 381 -13.93 7.64 -3.24
C ILE A 381 -15.32 8.06 -3.72
N ARG A 382 -15.43 9.27 -4.29
CA ARG A 382 -16.65 9.77 -4.91
C ARG A 382 -16.45 10.05 -6.40
N LEU A 383 -17.54 9.86 -7.13
CA LEU A 383 -17.69 10.12 -8.55
C LEU A 383 -18.56 11.37 -8.78
N TRP A 384 -18.16 12.24 -9.71
CA TRP A 384 -18.96 13.33 -10.24
C TRP A 384 -19.01 13.29 -11.76
N ARG A 385 -20.18 13.53 -12.35
CA ARG A 385 -20.38 13.53 -13.81
C ARG A 385 -20.55 14.94 -14.35
N PRO A 386 -19.66 15.47 -15.22
CA PRO A 386 -19.77 16.84 -15.71
C PRO A 386 -21.06 17.12 -16.48
N HIS A 387 -21.51 16.17 -17.30
CA HIS A 387 -22.66 16.36 -18.21
C HIS A 387 -23.98 16.59 -17.45
N ASP A 388 -24.06 16.09 -16.21
CA ASP A 388 -25.21 16.25 -15.32
C ASP A 388 -25.02 17.43 -14.35
N GLY A 389 -24.14 18.40 -14.68
CA GLY A 389 -23.80 19.51 -13.79
C GLY A 389 -23.05 19.06 -12.54
N PHE A 390 -22.20 18.04 -12.67
CA PHE A 390 -21.45 17.42 -11.57
C PHE A 390 -22.32 16.93 -10.42
N ALA A 391 -23.49 16.36 -10.73
CA ALA A 391 -24.25 15.61 -9.75
C ALA A 391 -23.40 14.48 -9.15
N SER A 392 -23.52 14.26 -7.84
CA SER A 392 -22.79 13.18 -7.16
C SER A 392 -23.28 11.82 -7.67
N GLY A 393 -22.36 11.03 -8.21
CA GLY A 393 -22.58 9.66 -8.63
C GLY A 393 -22.40 8.65 -7.48
N PRO A 394 -22.21 7.35 -7.80
CA PRO A 394 -21.98 6.34 -6.78
C PRO A 394 -20.71 6.62 -5.97
N SER A 395 -20.72 6.18 -4.71
CA SER A 395 -19.55 6.18 -3.82
C SER A 395 -18.98 4.77 -3.75
N PHE A 396 -17.67 4.68 -3.63
CA PHE A 396 -16.96 3.42 -3.44
C PHE A 396 -16.62 3.32 -1.97
N ASP A 397 -17.16 2.30 -1.30
CA ASP A 397 -16.88 2.07 0.11
C ASP A 397 -15.43 1.63 0.30
N PRO A 398 -14.79 2.10 1.39
CA PRO A 398 -13.39 1.83 1.61
C PRO A 398 -13.15 0.38 1.96
N VAL A 399 -12.17 -0.20 1.29
CA VAL A 399 -11.81 -1.62 1.47
C VAL A 399 -10.63 -1.78 2.43
N SER A 400 -9.76 -0.76 2.55
CA SER A 400 -8.81 -0.57 3.68
C SER A 400 -7.85 0.60 3.42
N GLY A 401 -7.64 1.50 4.39
CA GLY A 401 -6.47 2.40 4.46
C GLY A 401 -6.56 3.74 3.71
N GLU A 402 -5.52 4.56 3.90
CA GLU A 402 -5.36 5.87 3.24
C GLU A 402 -5.03 5.67 1.75
N VAL A 403 -5.80 6.35 0.88
CA VAL A 403 -5.65 6.28 -0.58
C VAL A 403 -4.58 7.28 -1.02
N ALA A 404 -3.46 6.76 -1.51
CA ALA A 404 -2.37 7.58 -2.03
C ALA A 404 -2.67 8.13 -3.43
N ASP A 405 -3.22 7.29 -4.33
CA ASP A 405 -3.43 7.63 -5.74
C ASP A 405 -4.60 6.86 -6.38
N LEU A 406 -5.14 7.37 -7.49
CA LEU A 406 -6.27 6.80 -8.24
C LEU A 406 -6.03 6.82 -9.76
N ALA A 407 -6.47 5.77 -10.46
CA ALA A 407 -6.37 5.68 -11.92
C ALA A 407 -7.61 5.03 -12.58
N PHE A 408 -7.98 5.50 -13.76
CA PHE A 408 -8.97 4.86 -14.64
C PHE A 408 -8.33 3.93 -15.64
N SER A 409 -9.04 2.84 -15.97
CA SER A 409 -8.76 2.14 -17.21
C SER A 409 -9.07 3.05 -18.41
N PRO A 410 -8.35 2.91 -19.53
CA PRO A 410 -8.61 3.70 -20.73
C PRO A 410 -10.05 3.58 -21.29
N ASP A 411 -10.72 2.46 -21.04
CA ASP A 411 -12.13 2.22 -21.37
C ASP A 411 -13.12 2.76 -20.33
N GLY A 412 -12.65 3.22 -19.17
CA GLY A 412 -13.44 3.83 -18.09
C GLY A 412 -14.28 2.83 -17.29
N VAL A 413 -14.11 1.53 -17.55
CA VAL A 413 -14.86 0.46 -16.89
C VAL A 413 -14.31 0.18 -15.49
N LEU A 414 -13.00 0.34 -15.30
CA LEU A 414 -12.30 0.03 -14.07
C LEU A 414 -11.71 1.28 -13.42
N LEU A 415 -11.73 1.27 -12.10
CA LEU A 415 -10.98 2.20 -11.25
C LEU A 415 -9.95 1.39 -10.46
N ALA A 416 -8.74 1.92 -10.32
CA ALA A 416 -7.72 1.40 -9.44
C ALA A 416 -7.31 2.46 -8.40
N SER A 417 -6.88 2.02 -7.23
CA SER A 417 -6.33 2.89 -6.19
C SER A 417 -5.06 2.29 -5.60
N ALA A 418 -4.06 3.11 -5.36
CA ALA A 418 -2.92 2.77 -4.51
C ALA A 418 -3.16 3.23 -3.07
N HIS A 419 -2.66 2.47 -2.11
CA HIS A 419 -2.83 2.73 -0.68
C HIS A 419 -1.49 2.79 0.04
N VAL A 420 -1.42 3.65 1.06
CA VAL A 420 -0.24 3.79 1.94
C VAL A 420 0.10 2.48 2.66
N GLY A 421 -0.88 1.58 2.82
CA GLY A 421 -0.67 0.22 3.37
C GLY A 421 -0.23 -0.83 2.35
N GLY A 422 0.21 -0.44 1.16
CA GLY A 422 0.71 -1.33 0.10
C GLY A 422 -0.37 -2.04 -0.74
N ALA A 423 -1.66 -1.82 -0.43
CA ALA A 423 -2.75 -2.39 -1.20
C ALA A 423 -2.94 -1.65 -2.53
N VAL A 424 -3.27 -2.40 -3.59
CA VAL A 424 -3.89 -1.84 -4.79
C VAL A 424 -5.28 -2.46 -4.94
N ASN A 425 -6.32 -1.64 -4.99
CA ASN A 425 -7.70 -2.12 -5.13
C ASN A 425 -8.24 -1.76 -6.51
N VAL A 426 -9.09 -2.63 -7.07
CA VAL A 426 -9.74 -2.46 -8.38
C VAL A 426 -11.24 -2.57 -8.21
N TRP A 427 -11.99 -1.66 -8.83
CA TRP A 427 -13.45 -1.60 -8.79
C TRP A 427 -14.05 -1.55 -10.18
N ASP A 428 -15.28 -2.05 -10.29
CA ASP A 428 -16.17 -1.78 -11.41
C ASP A 428 -16.82 -0.41 -11.22
N VAL A 429 -16.66 0.46 -12.20
CA VAL A 429 -17.12 1.84 -12.13
C VAL A 429 -18.65 1.94 -12.16
N ALA A 430 -19.30 1.11 -12.99
CA ALA A 430 -20.74 1.20 -13.20
C ALA A 430 -21.54 0.77 -11.98
N SER A 431 -21.12 -0.30 -11.32
CA SER A 431 -21.77 -0.88 -10.14
C SER A 431 -21.18 -0.41 -8.81
N ALA A 432 -20.05 0.31 -8.84
CA ALA A 432 -19.26 0.66 -7.67
C ALA A 432 -18.81 -0.54 -6.81
N ARG A 433 -18.80 -1.73 -7.40
CA ARG A 433 -18.43 -2.96 -6.72
C ARG A 433 -16.91 -3.12 -6.69
N HIS A 434 -16.37 -3.41 -5.52
CA HIS A 434 -14.98 -3.87 -5.40
C HIS A 434 -14.84 -5.22 -6.10
N LEU A 435 -13.90 -5.29 -7.05
CA LEU A 435 -13.66 -6.48 -7.85
C LEU A 435 -12.51 -7.29 -7.32
N GLU A 436 -11.38 -6.62 -7.05
CA GLU A 436 -10.15 -7.31 -6.69
C GLU A 436 -9.24 -6.42 -5.84
N ARG A 437 -8.49 -7.03 -4.92
CA ARG A 437 -7.32 -6.42 -4.28
C ARG A 437 -6.08 -7.04 -4.91
N LEU A 438 -5.38 -6.28 -5.74
CA LEU A 438 -4.08 -6.63 -6.31
C LEU A 438 -3.04 -6.59 -5.19
N ARG A 439 -2.45 -7.75 -4.91
CA ARG A 439 -1.55 -7.96 -3.77
C ARG A 439 -0.14 -8.33 -4.28
N GLY A 440 0.87 -8.16 -3.41
CA GLY A 440 2.27 -8.51 -3.69
C GLY A 440 3.24 -7.32 -3.82
N ALA A 441 2.82 -6.13 -3.39
CA ALA A 441 3.66 -4.94 -3.34
C ALA A 441 4.04 -4.60 -1.88
N PRO A 442 5.31 -4.25 -1.58
CA PRO A 442 5.79 -4.05 -0.22
C PRO A 442 5.42 -2.66 0.32
N GLU A 443 5.27 -2.60 1.65
CA GLU A 443 5.20 -1.42 2.54
C GLU A 443 4.19 -0.31 2.22
N SER A 444 4.31 0.40 1.09
CA SER A 444 3.43 1.52 0.69
C SER A 444 3.37 1.63 -0.83
N MET A 445 2.17 1.79 -1.38
CA MET A 445 1.95 2.12 -2.79
C MET A 445 1.56 3.59 -2.87
N ASP A 446 2.37 4.36 -3.58
CA ASP A 446 2.24 5.82 -3.64
C ASP A 446 1.68 6.27 -5.01
N ALA A 447 1.79 5.44 -6.05
CA ALA A 447 1.35 5.76 -7.40
C ALA A 447 0.71 4.55 -8.09
N VAL A 448 -0.34 4.80 -8.89
CA VAL A 448 -1.01 3.79 -9.71
C VAL A 448 -1.44 4.36 -11.07
N VAL A 449 -1.28 3.58 -12.13
CA VAL A 449 -1.77 3.93 -13.48
C VAL A 449 -2.26 2.68 -14.21
N PHE A 450 -3.26 2.81 -15.07
CA PHE A 450 -3.56 1.74 -16.03
C PHE A 450 -2.63 1.84 -17.24
N VAL A 451 -2.03 0.71 -17.63
CA VAL A 451 -1.15 0.54 -18.79
C VAL A 451 -1.82 -0.30 -19.89
N GLY A 452 -3.15 -0.14 -20.00
CA GLY A 452 -4.07 -0.87 -20.88
C GLY A 452 -5.39 -1.16 -20.15
N ASP A 453 -6.42 -1.62 -20.87
CA ASP A 453 -7.80 -1.77 -20.31
C ASP A 453 -7.88 -2.68 -19.08
N ARG A 454 -6.99 -3.67 -19.00
CA ARG A 454 -6.94 -4.64 -17.89
C ARG A 454 -5.55 -4.79 -17.30
N ARG A 455 -4.66 -3.82 -17.50
CA ARG A 455 -3.32 -3.86 -16.92
C ARG A 455 -3.11 -2.66 -16.02
N VAL A 456 -2.73 -2.92 -14.78
CA VAL A 456 -2.47 -1.88 -13.77
C VAL A 456 -1.00 -1.91 -13.44
N ALA A 457 -0.34 -0.75 -13.47
CA ALA A 457 0.99 -0.55 -12.93
C ALA A 457 0.89 0.23 -11.61
N ALA A 458 1.63 -0.17 -10.58
CA ALA A 458 1.74 0.58 -9.33
C ALA A 458 3.16 0.56 -8.79
N ALA A 459 3.54 1.60 -8.07
CA ALA A 459 4.85 1.72 -7.47
C ALA A 459 4.75 2.52 -6.16
N GLY A 460 5.78 2.39 -5.33
CA GLY A 460 5.87 3.11 -4.07
C GLY A 460 7.21 2.87 -3.40
N ARG A 461 7.20 2.61 -2.09
CA ARG A 461 8.41 2.43 -1.28
C ARG A 461 8.77 0.96 -1.12
N ASP A 462 10.02 0.62 -1.37
CA ASP A 462 10.61 -0.68 -1.04
C ASP A 462 12.03 -0.47 -0.49
N VAL A 463 12.20 -0.70 0.81
CA VAL A 463 13.48 -0.50 1.51
C VAL A 463 14.44 -1.66 1.29
N ASP A 464 13.94 -2.86 0.97
CA ASP A 464 14.72 -4.10 0.92
C ASP A 464 15.22 -4.43 -0.50
N SER A 465 14.45 -4.10 -1.55
CA SER A 465 14.74 -4.53 -2.93
C SER A 465 14.99 -3.39 -3.93
N GLY A 466 14.81 -2.12 -3.51
CA GLY A 466 14.68 -0.95 -4.40
C GLY A 466 13.30 -0.92 -5.06
N PRO A 467 12.72 0.22 -5.44
CA PRO A 467 11.29 0.35 -5.68
C PRO A 467 10.88 -0.32 -7.00
N PRO A 468 10.23 -1.49 -6.96
CA PRO A 468 9.75 -2.11 -8.18
C PRO A 468 8.48 -1.38 -8.66
N VAL A 469 8.38 -1.16 -9.97
CA VAL A 469 7.07 -0.92 -10.60
C VAL A 469 6.40 -2.27 -10.79
N HIS A 470 5.32 -2.54 -10.09
CA HIS A 470 4.56 -3.77 -10.24
C HIS A 470 3.53 -3.62 -11.37
N ILE A 471 3.37 -4.64 -12.21
CA ILE A 471 2.35 -4.66 -13.25
C ILE A 471 1.47 -5.91 -13.11
N TRP A 472 0.16 -5.72 -12.94
CA TRP A 472 -0.81 -6.80 -12.87
C TRP A 472 -1.67 -6.84 -14.12
N THR A 473 -2.10 -8.05 -14.51
CA THR A 473 -3.21 -8.21 -15.44
C THR A 473 -4.45 -8.57 -14.65
N VAL A 474 -5.48 -7.75 -14.73
CA VAL A 474 -6.76 -7.96 -14.05
C VAL A 474 -7.57 -8.94 -14.89
N ALA A 475 -7.75 -10.17 -14.38
CA ALA A 475 -8.51 -11.20 -15.06
C ALA A 475 -9.84 -11.43 -14.32
N PHE A 476 -10.95 -11.15 -15.00
CA PHE A 476 -12.28 -11.49 -14.47
C PHE A 476 -12.72 -12.85 -15.01
N ASN A 477 -13.27 -13.69 -14.14
CA ASN A 477 -14.10 -14.80 -14.60
C ASN A 477 -15.38 -14.20 -15.18
N ASP A 478 -15.54 -14.26 -16.51
CA ASP A 478 -16.80 -13.93 -17.21
C ASP A 478 -17.96 -14.92 -16.88
N GLY A 479 -17.90 -15.58 -15.72
CA GLY A 479 -18.70 -16.76 -15.36
C GLY A 479 -19.88 -16.54 -14.42
N GLU A 480 -20.03 -15.39 -13.78
CA GLU A 480 -21.17 -15.10 -12.89
C GLU A 480 -21.99 -13.89 -13.36
N ALA A 481 -22.22 -13.83 -14.67
CA ALA A 481 -23.31 -13.04 -15.24
C ALA A 481 -24.33 -13.99 -15.87
N ARG A 482 -25.26 -14.50 -15.05
CA ARG A 482 -26.61 -14.88 -15.47
C ARG A 482 -27.63 -14.61 -14.38
#